data_AF-A0A543ES05-F1
#
_entry.id   AF-A0A543ES05-F1
#
_cell.length_a   1.000
_cell.length_b   1.000
_cell.length_c   1.000
_cell.angle_alpha   90.00
_cell.angle_beta   90.00
_cell.angle_gamma   90.00
#
_symmetry.space_group_name_H-M   'P 1'
#
loop_
_entity.id
_entity.type
_entity.pdbx_description
1 polymer ?
#
loop_
_entity_poly.entity_id
_entity_poly.type
_entity_poly.pdbx_seq_one_letter_code
_entity_poly.pdbx_strand_id
1 'polypeptide(L)'
;MSRHRKPALAAGLTAAVTGALALGLFAAPPALAASEDATPTTTINGYRNVGYYGQWRATGDAQATVKRVFVDGGVGADLTHLNYSFGNIAGDQAALDTARAAGAQGLDGVQPYTCFISDTPAAGPGQTDTAGDAGSDFVHAFTADQSVLGIADTARQKLAGNFNQLAQLKRLYPDLKVNVSLGGWSWSKSFSKAVATPELRTALAASCIDLYIRGNLPVIDGRGGAGAAAGVFDGFDLDWEWPGAPDWAQEVGNSVDPVNDKANFLAFVKELRAQLDAVEAQTGRDYEISAFLPAGPTQIAAGGWNDPELFEYLDFANLQGYDLWGSWTPQTGHQGNVYGDPAHNWGLGLDTVVASYVNAGVDPSQLNLGLAAYGQGWSDAEPQPWTSSGPGLTQITWDQLKARDLEIHHEYTADGRFNATWGYDAAQREFWSFDDETAVAEKAAWAISKGLGGVDFWEVGNDVAGDLTAASAAVQRGAAPGPVAGAAKLDCAATPDAAATPWNARTTYRGGELVFLDGRVFEAQWYAKGDVPGASARGPWSTLTACGIDPATVQAWYADRIYDKGDRVVHDGVTYTAQWWSRNDVPGGKHSPWKR
;
A
#
# COMPACT_ATOMS: atom_id res chain seq x y z
N MET A 1 -37.49 47.82 42.63
CA MET A 1 -36.99 49.14 43.10
C MET A 1 -35.47 49.11 43.16
N SER A 2 -34.80 50.25 42.92
CA SER A 2 -33.45 50.66 43.37
C SER A 2 -32.30 49.61 43.35
N ARG A 3 -31.22 49.75 42.56
CA ARG A 3 -30.06 50.67 42.80
C ARG A 3 -29.49 50.54 44.24
N HIS A 4 -28.18 50.47 44.51
CA HIS A 4 -27.00 50.69 43.66
C HIS A 4 -25.68 50.36 44.41
N ARG A 5 -24.59 50.13 43.64
CA ARG A 5 -23.18 50.58 43.85
C ARG A 5 -22.23 49.88 44.87
N LYS A 6 -21.06 49.53 44.28
CA LYS A 6 -19.65 49.52 44.75
C LYS A 6 -19.28 50.77 45.61
N PRO A 7 -18.11 50.90 46.31
CA PRO A 7 -16.76 50.31 46.07
C PRO A 7 -16.17 49.68 47.37
N ALA A 8 -14.86 49.52 47.68
CA ALA A 8 -13.59 50.03 47.11
C ALA A 8 -12.37 49.10 47.38
N LEU A 9 -11.15 49.59 47.09
CA LEU A 9 -9.84 48.94 47.32
C LEU A 9 -9.08 49.57 48.52
N ALA A 10 -8.27 48.77 49.21
CA ALA A 10 -6.92 49.11 49.73
C ALA A 10 -6.28 47.78 50.21
N ALA A 11 -5.20 47.24 49.63
CA ALA A 11 -3.81 47.72 49.55
C ALA A 11 -3.03 47.53 50.88
N GLY A 12 -2.03 46.63 50.88
CA GLY A 12 -1.15 46.36 52.02
C GLY A 12 -0.26 45.12 51.83
N LEU A 13 0.90 45.27 51.17
CA LEU A 13 1.94 44.24 51.09
C LEU A 13 2.90 44.36 52.29
N THR A 14 3.40 43.25 52.84
CA THR A 14 4.76 43.20 53.43
C THR A 14 5.34 41.78 53.56
N ALA A 15 6.47 41.57 52.90
CA ALA A 15 7.58 40.62 53.13
C ALA A 15 7.39 39.31 53.94
N ALA A 16 7.30 38.21 53.20
CA ALA A 16 8.23 37.05 53.20
C ALA A 16 9.04 36.64 54.46
N VAL A 17 8.91 35.36 54.83
CA VAL A 17 10.04 34.48 55.19
C VAL A 17 9.83 33.13 54.48
N THR A 18 10.87 32.63 53.79
CA THR A 18 10.87 31.37 53.04
C THR A 18 11.26 30.19 53.92
N GLY A 19 10.48 29.10 53.86
CA GLY A 19 10.81 27.81 54.45
C GLY A 19 10.25 26.69 53.58
N ALA A 20 11.09 26.08 52.75
CA ALA A 20 10.67 25.01 51.85
C ALA A 20 10.65 23.67 52.60
N LEU A 21 9.46 23.08 52.78
CA LEU A 21 9.30 21.66 53.07
C LEU A 21 8.85 20.95 51.79
N ALA A 22 9.59 19.93 51.39
CA ALA A 22 9.23 19.09 50.25
C ALA A 22 8.05 18.19 50.61
N LEU A 23 6.93 18.35 49.89
CA LEU A 23 5.85 17.39 49.82
C LEU A 23 5.86 16.78 48.42
N GLY A 24 6.20 15.49 48.34
CA GLY A 24 6.20 14.75 47.08
C GLY A 24 4.76 14.58 46.58
N LEU A 25 4.43 15.28 45.50
CA LEU A 25 3.24 15.01 44.70
C LEU A 25 3.64 14.03 43.59
N PHE A 26 3.12 12.81 43.64
CA PHE A 26 3.11 11.95 42.47
C PHE A 26 2.18 12.59 41.43
N ALA A 27 2.76 13.25 40.44
CA ALA A 27 2.02 13.60 39.23
C ALA A 27 1.67 12.29 38.50
N ALA A 28 0.39 12.02 38.31
CA ALA A 28 -0.03 11.01 37.34
C ALA A 28 0.50 11.44 35.96
N PRO A 29 0.93 10.51 35.09
CA PRO A 29 1.21 10.85 33.71
C PRO A 29 -0.04 11.48 33.08
N PRO A 30 0.10 12.44 32.14
CA PRO A 30 -1.04 12.92 31.39
C PRO A 30 -1.69 11.73 30.70
N ALA A 31 -2.98 11.51 30.95
CA ALA A 31 -3.73 10.57 30.14
C ALA A 31 -3.64 11.04 28.68
N LEU A 32 -3.24 10.15 27.77
CA LEU A 32 -3.36 10.43 26.35
C LEU A 32 -4.84 10.73 26.09
N ALA A 33 -5.13 11.96 25.67
CA ALA A 33 -6.40 12.23 25.02
C ALA A 33 -6.40 11.37 23.75
N ALA A 34 -7.38 10.48 23.62
CA ALA A 34 -7.63 9.81 22.35
C ALA A 34 -7.89 10.89 21.30
N SER A 35 -7.24 10.76 20.14
CA SER A 35 -7.41 11.70 19.03
C SER A 35 -8.86 11.68 18.55
N GLU A 36 -9.56 12.80 18.70
CA GLU A 36 -10.76 13.09 17.92
C GLU A 36 -10.36 13.27 16.43
N ASP A 37 -11.28 12.94 15.53
CA ASP A 37 -11.30 13.29 14.11
C ASP A 37 -10.14 12.79 13.21
N ALA A 38 -10.18 11.50 12.87
CA ALA A 38 -9.67 11.01 11.59
C ALA A 38 -10.82 10.89 10.58
N THR A 39 -10.89 11.81 9.62
CA THR A 39 -11.72 11.61 8.41
C THR A 39 -11.07 10.49 7.58
N PRO A 40 -11.84 9.58 6.94
CA PRO A 40 -11.27 8.58 6.03
C PRO A 40 -10.42 9.24 4.93
N THR A 41 -9.18 8.79 4.78
CA THR A 41 -8.20 9.32 3.82
C THR A 41 -7.30 8.21 3.31
N THR A 42 -6.91 8.25 2.03
CA THR A 42 -5.91 7.37 1.39
C THR A 42 -4.47 7.61 1.89
N THR A 43 -4.32 8.20 3.08
CA THR A 43 -3.05 8.58 3.69
C THR A 43 -3.11 8.35 5.20
N ILE A 44 -1.97 8.05 5.81
CA ILE A 44 -1.77 8.08 7.26
C ILE A 44 -1.26 9.48 7.58
N ASN A 45 -2.11 10.33 8.17
CA ASN A 45 -1.75 11.70 8.56
C ASN A 45 -1.12 12.51 7.40
N GLY A 46 -1.59 12.35 6.16
CA GLY A 46 -1.02 13.04 4.99
C GLY A 46 0.24 12.39 4.39
N TYR A 47 0.57 11.16 4.78
CA TYR A 47 1.65 10.35 4.19
C TYR A 47 1.13 9.06 3.56
N ARG A 48 1.85 8.54 2.55
CA ARG A 48 1.63 7.19 2.01
C ARG A 48 2.43 6.16 2.81
N ASN A 49 1.88 4.97 2.95
CA ASN A 49 2.61 3.78 3.38
C ASN A 49 2.26 2.68 2.39
N VAL A 50 3.18 2.38 1.48
CA VAL A 50 2.94 1.51 0.31
C VAL A 50 3.55 0.14 0.57
N GLY A 51 2.84 -0.93 0.26
CA GLY A 51 3.40 -2.28 0.30
C GLY A 51 3.36 -2.92 -1.08
N TYR A 52 4.42 -3.63 -1.46
CA TYR A 52 4.37 -4.61 -2.55
C TYR A 52 3.99 -5.98 -2.00
N TYR A 53 3.20 -6.77 -2.73
CA TYR A 53 2.81 -8.14 -2.35
C TYR A 53 2.90 -9.08 -3.57
N GLY A 54 3.73 -10.12 -3.45
CA GLY A 54 3.95 -11.08 -4.53
C GLY A 54 2.74 -11.98 -4.83
N GLN A 55 2.42 -12.15 -6.10
CA GLN A 55 1.43 -13.07 -6.66
C GLN A 55 1.61 -14.49 -6.09
N TRP A 56 2.86 -14.97 -6.08
CA TRP A 56 3.27 -16.28 -5.57
C TRP A 56 2.90 -16.55 -4.10
N ARG A 57 2.52 -15.53 -3.32
CA ARG A 57 2.10 -15.65 -1.91
C ARG A 57 0.75 -16.38 -1.73
N ALA A 58 -0.06 -16.54 -2.78
CA ALA A 58 -1.30 -17.34 -2.68
C ALA A 58 -1.05 -18.83 -2.48
N THR A 59 -0.01 -19.37 -3.12
CA THR A 59 0.23 -20.82 -3.27
C THR A 59 1.63 -21.27 -2.84
N GLY A 60 2.57 -20.34 -2.65
CA GLY A 60 3.93 -20.59 -2.18
C GLY A 60 4.04 -20.97 -0.71
N ASP A 61 5.29 -21.12 -0.23
CA ASP A 61 5.59 -21.71 1.08
C ASP A 61 4.80 -21.04 2.22
N ALA A 62 4.02 -21.89 2.89
CA ALA A 62 2.82 -21.45 3.58
C ALA A 62 3.15 -20.65 4.84
N GLN A 63 2.95 -19.32 4.80
CA GLN A 63 2.45 -18.49 5.92
C GLN A 63 1.89 -17.12 5.48
N ALA A 64 2.25 -16.59 4.31
CA ALA A 64 2.08 -15.18 3.95
C ALA A 64 0.87 -14.86 3.03
N THR A 65 -0.27 -15.54 3.19
CA THR A 65 -1.49 -15.22 2.41
C THR A 65 -2.04 -13.82 2.76
N VAL A 66 -2.84 -13.22 1.87
CA VAL A 66 -3.50 -11.91 2.10
C VAL A 66 -4.14 -11.80 3.50
N LYS A 67 -4.88 -12.83 3.95
CA LYS A 67 -5.45 -12.84 5.31
C LYS A 67 -4.35 -12.80 6.38
N ARG A 68 -3.31 -13.62 6.26
CA ARG A 68 -2.26 -13.77 7.27
C ARG A 68 -1.47 -12.47 7.44
N VAL A 69 -1.11 -11.81 6.34
CA VAL A 69 -0.37 -10.54 6.35
C VAL A 69 -1.28 -9.38 6.79
N PHE A 70 -2.35 -9.12 6.03
CA PHE A 70 -3.10 -7.87 6.18
C PHE A 70 -4.18 -7.88 7.27
N VAL A 71 -4.61 -9.05 7.75
CA VAL A 71 -5.63 -9.18 8.82
C VAL A 71 -5.04 -9.75 10.10
N ASP A 72 -4.35 -10.89 10.04
CA ASP A 72 -3.79 -11.52 11.25
C ASP A 72 -2.52 -10.81 11.75
N GLY A 73 -1.68 -10.31 10.83
CA GLY A 73 -0.51 -9.47 11.10
C GLY A 73 -0.80 -7.96 11.15
N GLY A 74 -2.04 -7.54 10.93
CA GLY A 74 -2.44 -6.13 11.08
C GLY A 74 -2.00 -5.16 9.96
N VAL A 75 -1.15 -5.58 9.02
CA VAL A 75 -0.56 -4.73 7.95
C VAL A 75 -1.61 -3.91 7.18
N GLY A 76 -2.83 -4.42 7.00
CA GLY A 76 -3.91 -3.70 6.32
C GLY A 76 -4.37 -2.41 7.02
N ALA A 77 -4.10 -2.24 8.32
CA ALA A 77 -4.36 -1.00 9.06
C ALA A 77 -3.18 -0.01 9.03
N ASP A 78 -2.01 -0.47 8.59
CA ASP A 78 -0.77 0.30 8.51
C ASP A 78 -0.41 0.72 7.08
N LEU A 79 -0.98 0.09 6.05
CA LEU A 79 -0.83 0.51 4.65
C LEU A 79 -1.93 1.46 4.17
N THR A 80 -1.59 2.24 3.14
CA THR A 80 -2.54 3.09 2.40
C THR A 80 -2.66 2.68 0.94
N HIS A 81 -1.61 2.08 0.37
CA HIS A 81 -1.59 1.56 -1.00
C HIS A 81 -0.93 0.16 -1.01
N LEU A 82 -1.41 -0.71 -1.90
CA LEU A 82 -0.91 -2.07 -2.08
C LEU A 82 -0.66 -2.34 -3.57
N ASN A 83 0.59 -2.53 -3.94
CA ASN A 83 1.01 -2.88 -5.29
C ASN A 83 1.07 -4.41 -5.41
N TYR A 84 0.20 -4.98 -6.24
CA TYR A 84 0.15 -6.40 -6.53
C TYR A 84 1.19 -6.78 -7.59
N SER A 85 2.13 -7.64 -7.23
CA SER A 85 3.32 -7.97 -8.02
C SER A 85 3.25 -9.36 -8.63
N PHE A 86 3.07 -9.56 -9.93
CA PHE A 86 3.02 -8.56 -10.99
C PHE A 86 1.98 -8.93 -12.05
N GLY A 87 1.64 -7.97 -12.92
CA GLY A 87 1.05 -8.23 -14.23
C GLY A 87 2.13 -8.30 -15.31
N ASN A 88 1.94 -9.16 -16.31
CA ASN A 88 2.91 -9.37 -17.40
C ASN A 88 2.45 -8.73 -18.73
N ILE A 89 3.41 -8.47 -19.62
CA ILE A 89 3.20 -7.96 -20.98
C ILE A 89 3.64 -9.05 -21.98
N ALA A 90 2.72 -9.44 -22.86
CA ALA A 90 2.95 -10.53 -23.82
C ALA A 90 4.14 -10.23 -24.73
N GLY A 91 4.92 -11.25 -25.06
CA GLY A 91 5.98 -11.17 -26.04
C GLY A 91 5.46 -11.12 -27.48
N ASP A 92 6.26 -11.62 -28.42
CA ASP A 92 5.89 -11.59 -29.83
C ASP A 92 4.83 -12.63 -30.24
N GLN A 93 4.35 -12.51 -31.47
CA GLN A 93 3.34 -13.42 -32.04
C GLN A 93 3.80 -14.88 -32.09
N ALA A 94 5.09 -15.15 -32.34
CA ALA A 94 5.61 -16.50 -32.44
C ALA A 94 5.68 -17.19 -31.07
N ALA A 95 6.00 -16.45 -30.01
CA ALA A 95 5.91 -16.93 -28.63
C ALA A 95 4.47 -17.27 -28.24
N LEU A 96 3.52 -16.36 -28.52
CA LEU A 96 2.09 -16.58 -28.27
C LEU A 96 1.54 -17.80 -29.03
N ASP A 97 1.85 -17.93 -30.33
CA ASP A 97 1.37 -19.06 -31.14
C ASP A 97 2.00 -20.40 -30.73
N THR A 98 3.26 -20.38 -30.28
CA THR A 98 3.93 -21.56 -29.70
C THR A 98 3.26 -21.99 -28.40
N ALA A 99 2.97 -21.05 -27.49
CA ALA A 99 2.30 -21.36 -26.22
C ALA A 99 0.86 -21.87 -26.43
N ARG A 100 0.10 -21.25 -27.35
CA ARG A 100 -1.23 -21.74 -27.76
C ARG A 100 -1.17 -23.17 -28.31
N ALA A 101 -0.20 -23.46 -29.17
CA ALA A 101 0.00 -24.81 -29.71
C ALA A 101 0.40 -25.83 -28.64
N ALA A 102 1.03 -25.39 -27.55
CA ALA A 102 1.33 -26.20 -26.37
C ALA A 102 0.13 -26.34 -25.40
N GLY A 103 -0.97 -25.64 -25.64
CA GLY A 103 -2.19 -25.70 -24.80
C GLY A 103 -2.20 -24.73 -23.61
N ALA A 104 -1.39 -23.67 -23.63
CA ALA A 104 -1.38 -22.65 -22.59
C ALA A 104 -2.76 -21.97 -22.44
N GLN A 105 -3.33 -22.01 -21.23
CA GLN A 105 -4.60 -21.34 -20.92
C GLN A 105 -4.41 -19.81 -20.82
N GLY A 106 -5.47 -19.06 -21.09
CA GLY A 106 -5.50 -17.59 -20.97
C GLY A 106 -5.03 -16.79 -22.19
N LEU A 107 -4.42 -17.43 -23.20
CA LEU A 107 -3.85 -16.76 -24.37
C LEU A 107 -4.81 -16.58 -25.55
N ASP A 108 -6.09 -16.93 -25.41
CA ASP A 108 -7.10 -16.76 -26.45
C ASP A 108 -7.37 -15.27 -26.73
N GLY A 109 -7.18 -14.84 -27.97
CA GLY A 109 -7.38 -13.45 -28.39
C GLY A 109 -6.29 -12.45 -27.98
N VAL A 110 -5.38 -12.81 -27.07
CA VAL A 110 -4.22 -11.98 -26.65
C VAL A 110 -3.39 -11.56 -27.87
N GLN A 111 -3.02 -10.28 -27.94
CA GLN A 111 -2.18 -9.77 -29.02
C GLN A 111 -0.70 -9.69 -28.56
N PRO A 112 0.26 -9.62 -29.48
CA PRO A 112 1.64 -9.32 -29.11
C PRO A 112 1.72 -8.00 -28.35
N TYR A 113 2.56 -7.95 -27.32
CA TYR A 113 2.84 -6.71 -26.57
C TYR A 113 1.63 -6.07 -25.86
N THR A 114 0.61 -6.87 -25.51
CA THR A 114 -0.52 -6.46 -24.66
C THR A 114 -0.45 -7.10 -23.27
N CYS A 115 -1.08 -6.47 -22.27
CA CYS A 115 -1.31 -7.10 -20.96
C CYS A 115 -2.14 -8.37 -21.11
N PHE A 116 -1.79 -9.40 -20.33
CA PHE A 116 -2.48 -10.70 -20.31
C PHE A 116 -2.33 -11.37 -18.94
N ILE A 117 -3.12 -12.42 -18.71
CA ILE A 117 -2.88 -13.42 -17.66
C ILE A 117 -2.95 -14.80 -18.32
N SER A 118 -1.97 -15.65 -18.05
CA SER A 118 -1.94 -17.07 -18.44
C SER A 118 -1.77 -17.95 -17.20
N ASP A 119 -1.90 -19.26 -17.39
CA ASP A 119 -1.44 -20.26 -16.42
C ASP A 119 -0.23 -20.99 -17.03
N THR A 120 0.90 -20.30 -17.12
CA THR A 120 2.12 -20.81 -17.77
C THR A 120 3.33 -20.29 -17.02
N PRO A 121 4.07 -21.13 -16.27
CA PRO A 121 5.24 -20.67 -15.54
C PRO A 121 6.36 -20.24 -16.50
N ALA A 122 7.16 -19.27 -16.07
CA ALA A 122 8.37 -18.89 -16.81
C ALA A 122 9.35 -20.08 -16.89
N ALA A 123 9.91 -20.33 -18.08
CA ALA A 123 10.88 -21.43 -18.28
C ALA A 123 12.28 -21.13 -17.72
N GLY A 124 12.51 -19.89 -17.27
CA GLY A 124 13.75 -19.40 -16.68
C GLY A 124 13.85 -17.87 -16.80
N PRO A 125 14.98 -17.27 -16.38
CA PRO A 125 15.26 -15.85 -16.58
C PRO A 125 15.12 -15.45 -18.06
N GLY A 126 14.50 -14.30 -18.33
CA GLY A 126 14.23 -13.80 -19.69
C GLY A 126 13.26 -14.64 -20.54
N GLN A 127 12.65 -15.69 -20.02
CA GLN A 127 11.72 -16.58 -20.75
C GLN A 127 10.27 -16.37 -20.30
N THR A 128 9.82 -15.12 -20.45
CA THR A 128 8.63 -14.57 -19.79
C THR A 128 7.55 -14.11 -20.77
N ASP A 129 7.74 -14.31 -22.08
CA ASP A 129 6.86 -13.85 -23.18
C ASP A 129 5.39 -14.29 -23.06
N THR A 130 5.12 -15.36 -22.32
CA THR A 130 3.77 -15.89 -22.06
C THR A 130 3.59 -16.32 -20.60
N ALA A 131 4.47 -15.86 -19.70
CA ALA A 131 4.48 -16.28 -18.31
C ALA A 131 3.33 -15.67 -17.48
N GLY A 132 2.76 -16.45 -16.56
CA GLY A 132 1.67 -16.04 -15.67
C GLY A 132 1.27 -17.15 -14.71
N ASP A 133 0.64 -16.78 -13.59
CA ASP A 133 0.13 -17.67 -12.55
C ASP A 133 -1.34 -17.32 -12.24
N ALA A 134 -2.22 -17.62 -13.20
CA ALA A 134 -3.67 -17.51 -13.03
C ALA A 134 -4.17 -18.35 -11.83
N GLY A 135 -3.49 -19.46 -11.54
CA GLY A 135 -3.54 -20.22 -10.30
C GLY A 135 -3.64 -19.30 -9.08
N SER A 136 -2.57 -18.55 -8.80
CA SER A 136 -2.49 -17.61 -7.69
C SER A 136 -3.38 -16.38 -7.86
N ASP A 137 -3.50 -15.82 -9.06
CA ASP A 137 -4.27 -14.59 -9.32
C ASP A 137 -5.76 -14.75 -9.00
N PHE A 138 -6.44 -15.71 -9.64
CA PHE A 138 -7.89 -15.78 -9.60
C PHE A 138 -8.50 -17.18 -9.59
N VAL A 139 -7.72 -18.25 -9.76
CA VAL A 139 -8.22 -19.64 -9.83
C VAL A 139 -8.27 -20.32 -8.46
N HIS A 140 -7.20 -20.21 -7.66
CA HIS A 140 -7.03 -20.92 -6.39
C HIS A 140 -8.18 -20.64 -5.41
N ALA A 141 -8.81 -21.69 -4.89
CA ALA A 141 -9.95 -21.58 -3.99
C ALA A 141 -9.50 -21.53 -2.54
N PHE A 142 -9.69 -20.39 -1.86
CA PHE A 142 -9.37 -20.26 -0.43
C PHE A 142 -10.45 -20.93 0.43
N THR A 143 -10.04 -21.63 1.49
CA THR A 143 -10.97 -22.09 2.53
C THR A 143 -11.41 -20.93 3.43
N ALA A 144 -12.44 -21.14 4.24
CA ALA A 144 -12.96 -20.09 5.13
C ALA A 144 -11.89 -19.58 6.11
N ASP A 145 -11.07 -20.46 6.68
CA ASP A 145 -9.98 -20.14 7.59
C ASP A 145 -8.81 -19.40 6.92
N GLN A 146 -8.59 -19.59 5.62
CA GLN A 146 -7.57 -18.89 4.84
C GLN A 146 -8.06 -17.55 4.25
N SER A 147 -9.37 -17.39 4.09
CA SER A 147 -9.99 -16.22 3.43
C SER A 147 -10.14 -14.99 4.34
N VAL A 148 -9.98 -13.79 3.78
CA VAL A 148 -9.99 -12.50 4.48
C VAL A 148 -11.27 -12.25 5.30
N LEU A 149 -12.46 -12.57 4.77
CA LEU A 149 -13.76 -12.38 5.48
C LEU A 149 -14.28 -13.64 6.20
N GLY A 150 -13.49 -14.72 6.25
CA GLY A 150 -13.96 -15.99 6.83
C GLY A 150 -14.95 -16.76 5.95
N ILE A 151 -14.95 -16.52 4.63
CA ILE A 151 -15.89 -17.08 3.64
C ILE A 151 -15.12 -17.89 2.60
N ALA A 152 -15.32 -19.22 2.61
CA ALA A 152 -14.70 -20.12 1.64
C ALA A 152 -15.16 -19.84 0.20
N ASP A 153 -14.24 -19.96 -0.75
CA ASP A 153 -14.53 -19.87 -2.17
C ASP A 153 -15.33 -21.10 -2.67
N THR A 154 -16.25 -20.82 -3.59
CA THR A 154 -17.13 -21.83 -4.19
C THR A 154 -16.79 -22.06 -5.66
N ALA A 155 -17.07 -23.26 -6.16
CA ALA A 155 -16.89 -23.62 -7.57
C ALA A 155 -17.81 -22.87 -8.56
N ARG A 156 -18.68 -21.96 -8.09
CA ARG A 156 -19.56 -21.13 -8.94
C ARG A 156 -19.09 -19.67 -9.04
N GLN A 157 -18.10 -19.26 -8.25
CA GLN A 157 -17.54 -17.91 -8.33
C GLN A 157 -16.65 -17.75 -9.55
N LYS A 158 -16.86 -16.65 -10.28
CA LYS A 158 -15.95 -16.20 -11.34
C LYS A 158 -14.59 -15.75 -10.82
N LEU A 159 -14.49 -15.36 -9.55
CA LEU A 159 -13.26 -14.85 -8.93
C LEU A 159 -12.96 -15.63 -7.65
N ALA A 160 -11.73 -16.14 -7.56
CA ALA A 160 -11.09 -16.63 -6.34
C ALA A 160 -9.67 -16.04 -6.31
N GLY A 161 -8.66 -16.78 -5.87
CA GLY A 161 -7.25 -16.34 -5.87
C GLY A 161 -6.98 -15.10 -5.03
N ASN A 162 -5.79 -14.52 -5.19
CA ASN A 162 -5.44 -13.24 -4.60
C ASN A 162 -6.45 -12.14 -4.96
N PHE A 163 -6.94 -12.07 -6.20
CA PHE A 163 -7.86 -11.01 -6.64
C PHE A 163 -9.15 -11.00 -5.81
N ASN A 164 -9.73 -12.16 -5.47
CA ASN A 164 -10.87 -12.21 -4.56
C ASN A 164 -10.49 -11.88 -3.11
N GLN A 165 -9.29 -12.24 -2.65
CA GLN A 165 -8.83 -11.85 -1.31
C GLN A 165 -8.57 -10.34 -1.21
N LEU A 166 -8.07 -9.70 -2.27
CA LEU A 166 -7.91 -8.24 -2.38
C LEU A 166 -9.27 -7.53 -2.43
N ALA A 167 -10.23 -8.05 -3.20
CA ALA A 167 -11.62 -7.56 -3.19
C ALA A 167 -12.28 -7.67 -1.81
N GLN A 168 -11.90 -8.68 -1.02
CA GLN A 168 -12.33 -8.84 0.37
C GLN A 168 -11.59 -7.88 1.31
N LEU A 169 -10.29 -7.64 1.09
CA LEU A 169 -9.47 -6.75 1.89
C LEU A 169 -9.94 -5.30 1.82
N LYS A 170 -10.28 -4.81 0.62
CA LYS A 170 -10.87 -3.47 0.41
C LYS A 170 -12.24 -3.29 1.07
N ARG A 171 -12.92 -4.35 1.52
CA ARG A 171 -14.16 -4.25 2.33
C ARG A 171 -13.88 -4.09 3.82
N LEU A 172 -12.69 -4.48 4.28
CA LEU A 172 -12.21 -4.21 5.64
C LEU A 172 -11.54 -2.83 5.72
N TYR A 173 -10.79 -2.48 4.68
CA TYR A 173 -10.03 -1.23 4.57
C TYR A 173 -10.49 -0.46 3.30
N PRO A 174 -11.59 0.30 3.35
CA PRO A 174 -12.16 0.95 2.17
C PRO A 174 -11.31 2.09 1.59
N ASP A 175 -10.40 2.65 2.40
CA ASP A 175 -9.43 3.66 1.96
C ASP A 175 -8.17 3.06 1.32
N LEU A 176 -7.98 1.72 1.39
CA LEU A 176 -6.82 1.04 0.80
C LEU A 176 -6.93 1.01 -0.72
N LYS A 177 -5.97 1.66 -1.38
CA LYS A 177 -5.78 1.55 -2.83
C LYS A 177 -5.04 0.25 -3.17
N VAL A 178 -5.48 -0.44 -4.21
CA VAL A 178 -4.82 -1.65 -4.72
C VAL A 178 -4.49 -1.47 -6.20
N ASN A 179 -3.21 -1.41 -6.52
CA ASN A 179 -2.74 -1.26 -7.90
C ASN A 179 -2.17 -2.59 -8.39
N VAL A 180 -2.18 -2.80 -9.72
CA VAL A 180 -1.38 -3.87 -10.32
C VAL A 180 -0.03 -3.28 -10.73
N SER A 181 1.06 -3.85 -10.23
CA SER A 181 2.40 -3.50 -10.67
C SER A 181 2.71 -4.30 -11.94
N LEU A 182 3.04 -3.61 -13.03
CA LEU A 182 3.37 -4.22 -14.31
C LEU A 182 4.89 -4.36 -14.43
N GLY A 183 5.37 -5.60 -14.62
CA GLY A 183 6.79 -5.89 -14.80
C GLY A 183 7.51 -6.42 -13.57
N GLY A 184 8.35 -5.59 -12.96
CA GLY A 184 9.43 -6.00 -12.07
C GLY A 184 10.58 -6.67 -12.82
N TRP A 185 11.66 -6.96 -12.09
CA TRP A 185 12.92 -7.50 -12.59
C TRP A 185 12.76 -8.59 -13.65
N SER A 186 11.93 -9.62 -13.39
CA SER A 186 11.76 -10.76 -14.30
C SER A 186 10.83 -10.52 -15.49
N TRP A 187 9.78 -9.70 -15.36
CA TRP A 187 8.75 -9.53 -16.41
C TRP A 187 8.88 -8.22 -17.19
N SER A 188 9.95 -7.47 -16.97
CA SER A 188 10.29 -6.26 -17.73
C SER A 188 10.63 -6.49 -19.21
N LYS A 189 10.75 -7.74 -19.65
CA LYS A 189 11.26 -8.12 -20.97
C LYS A 189 10.59 -7.41 -22.15
N SER A 190 9.26 -7.37 -22.16
CA SER A 190 8.49 -6.95 -23.33
C SER A 190 8.32 -5.43 -23.47
N PHE A 191 8.67 -4.64 -22.45
CA PHE A 191 8.33 -3.21 -22.39
C PHE A 191 8.83 -2.41 -23.59
N SER A 192 10.14 -2.45 -23.91
CA SER A 192 10.71 -1.65 -25.02
C SER A 192 9.96 -1.87 -26.34
N LYS A 193 9.62 -3.12 -26.67
CA LYS A 193 8.79 -3.43 -27.84
C LYS A 193 7.35 -2.94 -27.69
N ALA A 194 6.74 -3.13 -26.52
CA ALA A 194 5.37 -2.73 -26.27
C ALA A 194 5.14 -1.21 -26.29
N VAL A 195 6.17 -0.40 -25.99
CA VAL A 195 6.08 1.06 -26.07
C VAL A 195 6.64 1.65 -27.37
N ALA A 196 7.18 0.84 -28.28
CA ALA A 196 8.00 1.30 -29.42
C ALA A 196 7.29 2.22 -30.43
N THR A 197 5.97 2.08 -30.62
CA THR A 197 5.18 2.92 -31.54
C THR A 197 3.90 3.42 -30.86
N PRO A 198 3.27 4.51 -31.37
CA PRO A 198 1.99 4.99 -30.84
C PRO A 198 0.91 3.90 -30.79
N GLU A 199 0.82 3.07 -31.83
CA GLU A 199 -0.19 2.02 -31.94
C GLU A 199 0.02 0.93 -30.88
N LEU A 200 1.27 0.55 -30.60
CA LEU A 200 1.60 -0.42 -29.57
C LEU A 200 1.33 0.14 -28.16
N ARG A 201 1.65 1.42 -27.92
CA ARG A 201 1.31 2.09 -26.65
C ARG A 201 -0.19 2.14 -26.38
N THR A 202 -0.97 2.54 -27.39
CA THR A 202 -2.44 2.56 -27.30
C THR A 202 -3.01 1.16 -27.06
N ALA A 203 -2.47 0.13 -27.74
CA ALA A 203 -2.89 -1.26 -27.55
C ALA A 203 -2.53 -1.81 -26.16
N LEU A 204 -1.32 -1.53 -25.67
CA LEU A 204 -0.87 -1.91 -24.34
C LEU A 204 -1.79 -1.27 -23.28
N ALA A 205 -1.92 0.06 -23.26
CA ALA A 205 -2.76 0.77 -22.30
C ALA A 205 -4.21 0.26 -22.32
N ALA A 206 -4.81 0.11 -23.50
CA ALA A 206 -6.17 -0.38 -23.65
C ALA A 206 -6.35 -1.80 -23.10
N SER A 207 -5.39 -2.69 -23.34
CA SER A 207 -5.42 -4.08 -22.86
C SER A 207 -5.27 -4.18 -21.34
N CYS A 208 -4.37 -3.40 -20.74
CA CYS A 208 -4.16 -3.40 -19.30
C CYS A 208 -5.40 -2.85 -18.58
N ILE A 209 -5.99 -1.76 -19.09
CA ILE A 209 -7.24 -1.20 -18.58
C ILE A 209 -8.40 -2.20 -18.73
N ASP A 210 -8.50 -2.94 -19.84
CA ASP A 210 -9.56 -3.94 -20.01
C ASP A 210 -9.43 -5.11 -19.03
N LEU A 211 -8.21 -5.63 -18.88
CA LEU A 211 -7.92 -6.79 -18.04
C LEU A 211 -8.07 -6.48 -16.54
N TYR A 212 -7.43 -5.41 -16.06
CA TYR A 212 -7.31 -5.13 -14.63
C TYR A 212 -8.35 -4.12 -14.12
N ILE A 213 -8.61 -3.02 -14.85
CA ILE A 213 -9.55 -1.98 -14.39
C ILE A 213 -11.00 -2.36 -14.68
N ARG A 214 -11.31 -2.81 -15.90
CA ARG A 214 -12.64 -3.38 -16.22
C ARG A 214 -12.80 -4.81 -15.71
N GLY A 215 -11.71 -5.48 -15.35
CA GLY A 215 -11.72 -6.81 -14.73
C GLY A 215 -12.12 -7.93 -15.69
N ASN A 216 -11.86 -7.77 -17.00
CA ASN A 216 -12.21 -8.76 -18.03
C ASN A 216 -11.17 -9.88 -18.08
N LEU A 217 -11.25 -10.81 -17.13
CA LEU A 217 -10.32 -11.94 -17.04
C LEU A 217 -10.58 -12.98 -18.15
N PRO A 218 -9.54 -13.68 -18.63
CA PRO A 218 -9.72 -14.88 -19.45
C PRO A 218 -10.45 -15.98 -18.66
N VAL A 219 -11.04 -16.95 -19.35
CA VAL A 219 -11.66 -18.11 -18.68
C VAL A 219 -10.64 -19.22 -18.50
N ILE A 220 -10.25 -19.48 -17.25
CA ILE A 220 -9.24 -20.46 -16.84
C ILE A 220 -9.86 -21.32 -15.74
N ASP A 221 -9.80 -22.65 -15.90
CA ASP A 221 -10.35 -23.66 -14.98
C ASP A 221 -11.77 -23.36 -14.44
N GLY A 222 -12.64 -22.80 -15.29
CA GLY A 222 -14.03 -22.49 -14.98
C GLY A 222 -14.26 -21.17 -14.22
N ARG A 223 -13.21 -20.39 -13.98
CA ARG A 223 -13.26 -19.02 -13.42
C ARG A 223 -12.96 -17.97 -14.48
N GLY A 224 -13.09 -16.70 -14.12
CA GLY A 224 -12.86 -15.54 -14.98
C GLY A 224 -14.07 -15.10 -15.81
N GLY A 225 -13.79 -14.49 -16.96
CA GLY A 225 -14.77 -13.86 -17.86
C GLY A 225 -15.01 -12.37 -17.55
N ALA A 226 -15.85 -11.75 -18.39
CA ALA A 226 -16.13 -10.31 -18.34
C ALA A 226 -16.56 -9.82 -16.96
N GLY A 227 -15.94 -8.73 -16.51
CA GLY A 227 -16.16 -8.07 -15.21
C GLY A 227 -15.84 -8.91 -13.97
N ALA A 228 -15.13 -10.04 -14.09
CA ALA A 228 -14.86 -10.92 -12.96
C ALA A 228 -14.04 -10.24 -11.84
N ALA A 229 -13.07 -9.39 -12.19
CA ALA A 229 -12.22 -8.63 -11.26
C ALA A 229 -12.55 -7.14 -11.17
N ALA A 230 -13.74 -6.72 -11.64
CA ALA A 230 -14.11 -5.30 -11.65
C ALA A 230 -14.12 -4.72 -10.22
N GLY A 231 -13.44 -3.59 -10.02
CA GLY A 231 -13.32 -2.93 -8.71
C GLY A 231 -12.23 -3.47 -7.78
N VAL A 232 -11.53 -4.56 -8.15
CA VAL A 232 -10.34 -5.02 -7.42
C VAL A 232 -9.27 -3.93 -7.44
N PHE A 233 -8.90 -3.47 -8.63
CA PHE A 233 -7.82 -2.51 -8.82
C PHE A 233 -8.30 -1.05 -8.88
N ASP A 234 -7.44 -0.14 -8.42
CA ASP A 234 -7.59 1.32 -8.41
C ASP A 234 -6.54 2.03 -9.27
N GLY A 235 -5.68 1.31 -9.98
CA GLY A 235 -4.60 1.94 -10.74
C GLY A 235 -3.54 0.96 -11.21
N PHE A 236 -2.44 1.53 -11.70
CA PHE A 236 -1.26 0.82 -12.17
C PHE A 236 -0.01 1.32 -11.43
N ASP A 237 0.89 0.40 -11.13
CA ASP A 237 2.28 0.71 -10.82
C ASP A 237 3.14 0.24 -12.01
N LEU A 238 4.08 1.07 -12.43
CA LEU A 238 4.93 0.83 -13.59
C LEU A 238 6.35 0.47 -13.14
N ASP A 239 6.67 -0.82 -13.22
CA ASP A 239 7.93 -1.38 -12.75
C ASP A 239 8.71 -1.95 -13.94
N TRP A 240 9.31 -1.05 -14.75
CA TRP A 240 10.17 -1.43 -15.85
C TRP A 240 11.63 -1.33 -15.43
N GLU A 241 12.29 -2.48 -15.28
CA GLU A 241 13.69 -2.62 -14.93
C GLU A 241 14.57 -3.04 -16.14
N TRP A 242 15.20 -2.15 -16.92
CA TRP A 242 15.13 -0.68 -16.86
C TRP A 242 15.15 -0.08 -18.28
N PRO A 243 14.33 0.95 -18.59
CA PRO A 243 14.26 1.55 -19.93
C PRO A 243 15.61 2.13 -20.39
N GLY A 244 16.06 1.72 -21.58
CA GLY A 244 17.29 2.20 -22.19
C GLY A 244 18.60 1.83 -21.49
N ALA A 245 18.54 1.07 -20.40
CA ALA A 245 19.69 0.73 -19.57
C ALA A 245 20.60 -0.31 -20.25
N PRO A 246 21.91 -0.34 -19.91
CA PRO A 246 22.83 -1.33 -20.46
C PRO A 246 22.57 -2.74 -19.89
N ASP A 247 22.91 -3.79 -20.64
CA ASP A 247 22.65 -5.19 -20.30
C ASP A 247 23.12 -5.66 -18.91
N TRP A 248 24.13 -5.02 -18.31
CA TRP A 248 24.61 -5.36 -16.96
C TRP A 248 23.71 -4.82 -15.84
N ALA A 249 22.79 -3.92 -16.15
CA ALA A 249 21.94 -3.21 -15.20
C ALA A 249 20.53 -3.81 -15.06
N GLN A 250 20.23 -4.89 -15.77
CA GLN A 250 18.87 -5.43 -15.98
C GLN A 250 18.88 -6.96 -16.15
N GLU A 251 17.70 -7.59 -16.12
CA GLU A 251 17.56 -9.03 -16.36
C GLU A 251 17.96 -9.43 -17.79
N VAL A 252 18.58 -10.61 -17.91
CA VAL A 252 19.06 -11.16 -19.17
C VAL A 252 17.89 -11.48 -20.10
N GLY A 253 17.96 -10.94 -21.32
CA GLY A 253 16.95 -11.17 -22.35
C GLY A 253 15.87 -10.10 -22.43
N ASN A 254 15.94 -9.04 -21.61
CA ASN A 254 15.11 -7.86 -21.76
C ASN A 254 15.27 -7.22 -23.15
N SER A 255 14.17 -6.77 -23.75
CA SER A 255 14.23 -5.96 -24.95
C SER A 255 14.52 -4.51 -24.57
N VAL A 256 15.49 -3.88 -25.25
CA VAL A 256 15.93 -2.51 -24.99
C VAL A 256 16.20 -1.77 -26.30
N ASP A 257 15.87 -0.48 -26.29
CA ASP A 257 16.30 0.52 -27.26
C ASP A 257 16.94 1.71 -26.49
N PRO A 258 18.28 1.76 -26.38
CA PRO A 258 18.97 2.77 -25.59
C PRO A 258 18.91 4.18 -26.18
N VAL A 259 18.27 4.36 -27.34
CA VAL A 259 18.04 5.66 -27.98
C VAL A 259 16.59 6.13 -27.74
N ASN A 260 15.62 5.21 -27.81
CA ASN A 260 14.20 5.57 -27.85
C ASN A 260 13.40 5.22 -26.59
N ASP A 261 13.88 4.31 -25.73
CA ASP A 261 13.10 3.82 -24.57
C ASP A 261 12.64 4.95 -23.64
N LYS A 262 13.52 5.90 -23.26
CA LYS A 262 13.13 7.08 -22.46
C LYS A 262 11.91 7.81 -23.05
N ALA A 263 11.97 8.14 -24.34
CA ALA A 263 10.93 8.92 -25.00
C ALA A 263 9.65 8.11 -25.20
N ASN A 264 9.79 6.82 -25.50
CA ASN A 264 8.67 5.89 -25.67
C ASN A 264 7.97 5.57 -24.34
N PHE A 265 8.71 5.44 -23.23
CA PHE A 265 8.16 5.24 -21.90
C PHE A 265 7.33 6.44 -21.46
N LEU A 266 7.87 7.66 -21.53
CA LEU A 266 7.10 8.89 -21.23
C LEU A 266 5.85 9.00 -22.12
N ALA A 267 5.97 8.68 -23.41
CA ALA A 267 4.82 8.66 -24.33
C ALA A 267 3.80 7.56 -23.99
N PHE A 268 4.19 6.49 -23.29
CA PHE A 268 3.29 5.45 -22.82
C PHE A 268 2.56 5.86 -21.53
N VAL A 269 3.26 6.46 -20.56
CA VAL A 269 2.61 6.98 -19.34
C VAL A 269 1.55 8.03 -19.68
N LYS A 270 1.83 8.91 -20.65
CA LYS A 270 0.86 9.88 -21.21
C LYS A 270 -0.38 9.21 -21.81
N GLU A 271 -0.18 8.17 -22.61
CA GLU A 271 -1.27 7.41 -23.24
C GLU A 271 -2.10 6.65 -22.19
N LEU A 272 -1.46 6.04 -21.18
CA LEU A 272 -2.12 5.34 -20.09
C LEU A 272 -2.98 6.30 -19.25
N ARG A 273 -2.43 7.47 -18.86
CA ARG A 273 -3.16 8.52 -18.13
C ARG A 273 -4.38 9.00 -18.92
N ALA A 274 -4.21 9.33 -20.20
CA ALA A 274 -5.31 9.78 -21.06
C ALA A 274 -6.42 8.72 -21.24
N GLN A 275 -6.07 7.42 -21.30
CA GLN A 275 -7.06 6.36 -21.33
C GLN A 275 -7.72 6.10 -19.97
N LEU A 276 -7.00 6.27 -18.85
CA LEU A 276 -7.59 6.22 -17.50
C LEU A 276 -8.57 7.37 -17.29
N ASP A 277 -8.21 8.62 -17.60
CA ASP A 277 -9.08 9.80 -17.52
C ASP A 277 -10.42 9.57 -18.24
N ALA A 278 -10.36 8.91 -19.42
CA ALA A 278 -11.54 8.56 -20.19
C ALA A 278 -12.42 7.50 -19.49
N VAL A 279 -11.85 6.59 -18.69
CA VAL A 279 -12.58 5.62 -17.86
C VAL A 279 -13.10 6.26 -16.57
N GLU A 280 -12.36 7.17 -15.94
CA GLU A 280 -12.82 7.97 -14.79
C GLU A 280 -14.08 8.75 -15.18
N ALA A 281 -14.03 9.49 -16.29
CA ALA A 281 -15.15 10.26 -16.83
C ALA A 281 -16.39 9.40 -17.19
N GLN A 282 -16.20 8.09 -17.40
CA GLN A 282 -17.29 7.14 -17.65
C GLN A 282 -17.84 6.47 -16.37
N THR A 283 -17.01 6.32 -15.33
CA THR A 283 -17.30 5.48 -14.15
C THR A 283 -17.49 6.26 -12.85
N GLY A 284 -17.00 7.50 -12.76
CA GLY A 284 -17.00 8.30 -11.54
C GLY A 284 -16.08 7.75 -10.43
N ARG A 285 -15.14 6.87 -10.79
CA ARG A 285 -14.04 6.43 -9.92
C ARG A 285 -12.77 7.15 -10.35
N ASP A 286 -11.92 7.49 -9.38
CA ASP A 286 -10.55 7.96 -9.63
C ASP A 286 -9.60 6.76 -9.73
N TYR A 287 -8.65 6.80 -10.66
CA TYR A 287 -7.58 5.82 -10.84
C TYR A 287 -6.21 6.48 -10.80
N GLU A 288 -5.22 5.80 -10.27
CA GLU A 288 -3.86 6.33 -10.11
C GLU A 288 -2.82 5.61 -10.98
N ILE A 289 -1.73 6.32 -11.29
CA ILE A 289 -0.51 5.75 -11.87
C ILE A 289 0.65 6.03 -10.92
N SER A 290 1.35 4.96 -10.52
CA SER A 290 2.64 5.03 -9.85
C SER A 290 3.73 4.34 -10.66
N ALA A 291 4.98 4.45 -10.20
CA ALA A 291 6.10 3.73 -10.78
C ALA A 291 7.16 3.39 -9.74
N PHE A 292 7.87 2.29 -9.95
CA PHE A 292 9.10 1.98 -9.22
C PHE A 292 10.29 2.70 -9.88
N LEU A 293 11.10 3.38 -9.06
CA LEU A 293 12.14 4.30 -9.52
C LEU A 293 13.53 3.79 -9.13
N PRO A 294 14.50 3.75 -10.06
CA PRO A 294 15.81 3.20 -9.78
C PRO A 294 16.63 4.10 -8.85
N ALA A 295 17.46 3.47 -8.02
CA ALA A 295 18.48 4.14 -7.22
C ALA A 295 19.71 4.55 -8.05
N GLY A 296 20.07 3.72 -9.04
CA GLY A 296 21.32 3.85 -9.78
C GLY A 296 21.32 5.01 -10.79
N PRO A 297 22.30 5.93 -10.78
CA PRO A 297 22.31 7.09 -11.67
C PRO A 297 22.38 6.73 -13.16
N THR A 298 22.90 5.54 -13.52
CA THR A 298 22.87 5.01 -14.89
C THR A 298 21.44 4.75 -15.35
N GLN A 299 20.65 4.01 -14.55
CA GLN A 299 19.26 3.67 -14.81
C GLN A 299 18.39 4.93 -14.82
N ILE A 300 18.56 5.83 -13.84
CA ILE A 300 17.86 7.12 -13.77
C ILE A 300 18.03 7.90 -15.08
N ALA A 301 19.27 8.07 -15.54
CA ALA A 301 19.58 8.83 -16.74
C ALA A 301 19.12 8.13 -18.03
N ALA A 302 19.24 6.80 -18.11
CA ALA A 302 18.85 6.02 -19.28
C ALA A 302 17.32 6.01 -19.50
N GLY A 303 16.56 5.83 -18.42
CA GLY A 303 15.09 5.84 -18.46
C GLY A 303 14.47 7.23 -18.49
N GLY A 304 15.21 8.25 -18.02
CA GLY A 304 14.66 9.58 -17.79
C GLY A 304 13.75 9.65 -16.57
N TRP A 305 13.98 8.80 -15.57
CA TRP A 305 13.11 8.65 -14.41
C TRP A 305 12.97 9.91 -13.55
N ASN A 306 13.97 10.79 -13.57
CA ASN A 306 13.94 12.07 -12.86
C ASN A 306 13.51 13.27 -13.73
N ASP A 307 12.90 13.02 -14.89
CA ASP A 307 12.33 14.06 -15.75
C ASP A 307 11.01 14.58 -15.14
N PRO A 308 10.88 15.86 -14.75
CA PRO A 308 9.67 16.37 -14.12
C PRO A 308 8.41 16.22 -14.98
N GLU A 309 8.54 16.15 -16.32
CA GLU A 309 7.41 15.90 -17.22
C GLU A 309 6.78 14.51 -16.98
N LEU A 310 7.52 13.52 -16.47
CA LEU A 310 6.97 12.21 -16.09
C LEU A 310 5.99 12.34 -14.92
N PHE A 311 6.31 13.20 -13.95
CA PHE A 311 5.53 13.44 -12.74
C PHE A 311 4.29 14.32 -12.97
N GLU A 312 4.06 14.83 -14.19
CA GLU A 312 2.76 15.39 -14.60
C GLU A 312 1.70 14.29 -14.83
N TYR A 313 2.12 13.03 -14.99
CA TYR A 313 1.24 11.88 -15.31
C TYR A 313 1.30 10.75 -14.27
N LEU A 314 2.18 10.85 -13.26
CA LEU A 314 2.25 9.96 -12.10
C LEU A 314 1.67 10.66 -10.87
N ASP A 315 0.79 9.98 -10.14
CA ASP A 315 0.23 10.44 -8.88
C ASP A 315 1.27 10.38 -7.75
N PHE A 316 2.16 9.38 -7.81
CA PHE A 316 3.35 9.24 -6.97
C PHE A 316 4.34 8.24 -7.59
N ALA A 317 5.49 8.05 -6.95
CA ALA A 317 6.47 7.06 -7.33
C ALA A 317 7.27 6.55 -6.12
N ASN A 318 7.74 5.32 -6.22
CA ASN A 318 8.37 4.55 -5.15
C ASN A 318 9.88 4.47 -5.41
N LEU A 319 10.71 5.08 -4.55
CA LEU A 319 12.17 5.09 -4.73
C LEU A 319 12.78 3.78 -4.24
N GLN A 320 13.52 3.08 -5.09
CA GLN A 320 14.40 1.99 -4.66
C GLN A 320 15.34 2.47 -3.54
N GLY A 321 15.13 1.99 -2.32
CA GLY A 321 15.97 2.26 -1.15
C GLY A 321 16.65 1.01 -0.58
N TYR A 322 16.66 -0.05 -1.37
CA TYR A 322 17.21 -1.37 -1.07
C TYR A 322 17.97 -1.89 -2.30
N ASP A 323 18.67 -3.02 -2.15
CA ASP A 323 19.56 -3.57 -3.19
C ASP A 323 20.64 -2.60 -3.73
N LEU A 324 20.99 -1.57 -2.96
CA LEU A 324 22.11 -0.67 -3.26
C LEU A 324 23.45 -1.42 -3.23
N TRP A 325 23.51 -2.51 -2.46
CA TRP A 325 24.61 -3.48 -2.38
C TRP A 325 24.02 -4.85 -2.02
N GLY A 326 24.65 -5.96 -2.42
CA GLY A 326 24.05 -7.27 -2.20
C GLY A 326 24.95 -8.47 -2.47
N SER A 327 24.36 -9.65 -2.23
CA SER A 327 25.04 -10.95 -2.19
C SER A 327 25.63 -11.40 -3.54
N TRP A 328 25.30 -10.71 -4.64
CA TRP A 328 25.99 -10.84 -5.93
C TRP A 328 27.46 -10.35 -5.91
N THR A 329 27.92 -9.72 -4.83
CA THR A 329 29.32 -9.30 -4.61
C THR A 329 30.02 -10.14 -3.53
N PRO A 330 31.34 -10.43 -3.64
CA PRO A 330 32.10 -11.16 -2.62
C PRO A 330 32.64 -10.24 -1.49
N GLN A 331 31.87 -9.22 -1.12
CA GLN A 331 32.23 -8.22 -0.11
C GLN A 331 30.96 -7.78 0.64
N THR A 332 31.03 -7.74 1.97
CA THR A 332 29.93 -7.25 2.81
C THR A 332 29.66 -5.76 2.54
N GLY A 333 28.44 -5.30 2.81
CA GLY A 333 28.07 -3.89 2.67
C GLY A 333 26.61 -3.65 3.02
N HIS A 334 26.20 -2.38 3.05
CA HIS A 334 24.83 -2.02 3.38
C HIS A 334 23.94 -2.03 2.13
N GLN A 335 22.84 -2.76 2.16
CA GLN A 335 21.90 -2.79 1.03
C GLN A 335 21.00 -1.55 0.92
N GLY A 336 20.96 -0.71 1.96
CA GLY A 336 20.07 0.46 2.06
C GLY A 336 20.53 1.50 3.08
N ASN A 337 21.79 1.93 3.03
CA ASN A 337 22.31 3.00 3.90
C ASN A 337 21.70 4.38 3.57
N VAL A 338 21.31 5.14 4.61
CA VAL A 338 20.72 6.49 4.47
C VAL A 338 21.69 7.47 3.84
N TYR A 339 22.96 7.43 4.23
CA TYR A 339 23.98 8.37 3.75
C TYR A 339 25.05 7.64 2.94
N GLY A 340 25.31 8.14 1.73
CA GLY A 340 26.38 7.63 0.87
C GLY A 340 27.78 7.88 1.42
N ASP A 341 28.66 6.88 1.37
CA ASP A 341 30.08 7.01 1.70
C ASP A 341 30.93 7.05 0.41
N PRO A 342 31.59 8.16 0.05
CA PRO A 342 32.43 8.22 -1.16
C PRO A 342 33.58 7.20 -1.23
N ALA A 343 33.95 6.54 -0.12
CA ALA A 343 34.94 5.46 -0.11
C ALA A 343 34.36 4.09 -0.56
N HIS A 344 33.03 3.90 -0.51
CA HIS A 344 32.36 2.62 -0.74
C HIS A 344 31.14 2.81 -1.64
N ASN A 345 30.82 1.82 -2.50
CA ASN A 345 29.63 1.87 -3.37
C ASN A 345 29.45 3.20 -4.15
N TRP A 346 30.55 3.83 -4.56
CA TRP A 346 30.59 5.13 -5.26
C TRP A 346 29.87 6.30 -4.56
N GLY A 347 29.61 6.22 -3.25
CA GLY A 347 28.81 7.21 -2.53
C GLY A 347 27.30 7.07 -2.72
N LEU A 348 26.80 5.90 -3.13
CA LEU A 348 25.37 5.61 -3.21
C LEU A 348 24.76 5.43 -1.80
N GLY A 349 23.59 6.01 -1.60
CA GLY A 349 22.81 5.98 -0.35
C GLY A 349 21.48 6.71 -0.55
N LEU A 350 20.54 6.57 0.38
CA LEU A 350 19.18 7.13 0.22
C LEU A 350 19.18 8.64 0.01
N ASP A 351 20.13 9.36 0.63
CA ASP A 351 20.31 10.79 0.46
C ASP A 351 20.70 11.19 -0.97
N THR A 352 21.59 10.42 -1.61
CA THR A 352 21.97 10.64 -3.01
C THR A 352 20.90 10.18 -3.99
N VAL A 353 20.14 9.13 -3.67
CA VAL A 353 18.96 8.70 -4.44
C VAL A 353 17.90 9.81 -4.44
N VAL A 354 17.42 10.24 -3.27
CA VAL A 354 16.42 11.33 -3.16
C VAL A 354 16.90 12.62 -3.81
N ALA A 355 18.17 12.99 -3.61
CA ALA A 355 18.76 14.15 -4.26
C ALA A 355 18.76 14.07 -5.80
N SER A 356 18.84 12.87 -6.39
CA SER A 356 18.84 12.70 -7.85
C SER A 356 17.52 13.07 -8.52
N TYR A 357 16.41 12.97 -7.77
CA TYR A 357 15.08 13.36 -8.23
C TYR A 357 14.74 14.81 -7.84
N VAL A 358 14.91 15.16 -6.56
CA VAL A 358 14.54 16.49 -6.06
C VAL A 358 15.38 17.60 -6.72
N ASN A 359 16.69 17.39 -6.97
CA ASN A 359 17.50 18.39 -7.67
C ASN A 359 17.19 18.50 -9.17
N ALA A 360 16.49 17.51 -9.76
CA ALA A 360 16.00 17.57 -11.13
C ALA A 360 14.69 18.37 -11.26
N GLY A 361 14.03 18.68 -10.13
CA GLY A 361 12.79 19.45 -10.08
C GLY A 361 11.54 18.64 -9.75
N VAL A 362 11.68 17.36 -9.39
CA VAL A 362 10.57 16.51 -8.93
C VAL A 362 10.08 17.00 -7.56
N ASP A 363 8.76 17.08 -7.37
CA ASP A 363 8.17 17.42 -6.08
C ASP A 363 8.39 16.26 -5.08
N PRO A 364 9.06 16.48 -3.93
CA PRO A 364 9.29 15.42 -2.95
C PRO A 364 8.00 14.77 -2.43
N SER A 365 6.85 15.47 -2.44
CA SER A 365 5.56 14.92 -2.00
C SER A 365 4.99 13.83 -2.93
N GLN A 366 5.50 13.72 -4.16
CA GLN A 366 5.21 12.62 -5.08
C GLN A 366 6.14 11.41 -4.87
N LEU A 367 7.18 11.51 -4.04
CA LEU A 367 8.17 10.46 -3.83
C LEU A 367 7.95 9.73 -2.49
N ASN A 368 7.90 8.41 -2.53
CA ASN A 368 7.99 7.55 -1.35
C ASN A 368 9.42 6.98 -1.24
N LEU A 369 9.88 6.71 -0.02
CA LEU A 369 11.18 6.08 0.22
C LEU A 369 11.02 4.56 0.44
N GLY A 370 11.62 3.74 -0.41
CA GLY A 370 11.55 2.29 -0.30
C GLY A 370 12.44 1.67 0.77
N LEU A 371 11.93 0.60 1.38
CA LEU A 371 12.50 -0.10 2.53
C LEU A 371 12.48 -1.62 2.32
N ALA A 372 13.48 -2.32 2.83
CA ALA A 372 13.62 -3.77 2.66
C ALA A 372 12.93 -4.54 3.78
N ALA A 373 11.96 -5.40 3.45
CA ALA A 373 11.44 -6.43 4.36
C ALA A 373 12.26 -7.74 4.28
N TYR A 374 13.52 -7.69 3.86
CA TYR A 374 14.39 -8.85 3.63
C TYR A 374 15.86 -8.50 3.86
N GLY A 375 16.72 -9.52 3.94
CA GLY A 375 18.16 -9.36 4.12
C GLY A 375 19.02 -9.83 2.95
N GLN A 376 20.09 -9.10 2.70
CA GLN A 376 21.24 -9.51 1.89
C GLN A 376 22.29 -10.13 2.81
N GLY A 377 22.81 -11.33 2.46
CA GLY A 377 23.70 -12.11 3.33
C GLY A 377 24.98 -12.57 2.66
N TRP A 378 26.01 -12.85 3.47
CA TRP A 378 27.32 -13.36 3.01
C TRP A 378 27.90 -14.37 4.01
N SER A 379 28.49 -15.46 3.52
CA SER A 379 29.20 -16.45 4.35
C SER A 379 30.64 -16.04 4.66
N ASP A 380 31.26 -16.74 5.61
CA ASP A 380 32.68 -16.61 5.98
C ASP A 380 33.13 -15.18 6.33
N ALA A 381 32.18 -14.30 6.66
CA ALA A 381 32.37 -12.88 6.83
C ALA A 381 32.99 -12.54 8.19
N GLU A 382 33.62 -11.37 8.26
CA GLU A 382 33.98 -10.71 9.52
C GLU A 382 32.81 -9.81 9.99
N PRO A 383 32.69 -9.52 11.31
CA PRO A 383 31.63 -8.69 11.87
C PRO A 383 31.85 -7.19 11.59
N GLN A 384 31.86 -6.83 10.32
CA GLN A 384 32.07 -5.45 9.83
C GLN A 384 31.66 -5.33 8.35
N PRO A 385 30.99 -4.23 7.95
CA PRO A 385 30.67 -3.98 6.56
C PRO A 385 31.94 -3.70 5.73
N TRP A 386 31.79 -3.71 4.41
CA TRP A 386 32.83 -3.34 3.44
C TRP A 386 34.08 -4.23 3.45
N THR A 387 33.98 -5.46 3.96
CA THR A 387 35.10 -6.41 4.01
C THR A 387 34.88 -7.64 3.13
N SER A 388 35.98 -8.25 2.70
CA SER A 388 35.94 -9.46 1.87
C SER A 388 35.23 -10.58 2.60
N SER A 389 34.32 -11.27 1.91
CA SER A 389 33.55 -12.39 2.44
C SER A 389 33.79 -13.68 1.63
N GLY A 390 33.15 -14.76 2.05
CA GLY A 390 32.81 -15.87 1.18
C GLY A 390 31.68 -15.52 0.20
N PRO A 391 31.10 -16.52 -0.47
CA PRO A 391 29.95 -16.33 -1.35
C PRO A 391 28.78 -15.61 -0.66
N GLY A 392 28.03 -14.87 -1.47
CA GLY A 392 26.73 -14.38 -1.06
C GLY A 392 25.74 -15.50 -0.76
N LEU A 393 24.86 -15.25 0.20
CA LEU A 393 23.78 -16.12 0.60
C LEU A 393 22.48 -15.72 -0.11
N THR A 394 21.56 -16.68 -0.22
CA THR A 394 20.20 -16.39 -0.67
C THR A 394 19.54 -15.37 0.27
N GLN A 395 18.82 -14.40 -0.30
CA GLN A 395 18.02 -13.47 0.49
C GLN A 395 17.05 -14.24 1.41
N ILE A 396 16.85 -13.73 2.63
CA ILE A 396 15.86 -14.28 3.57
C ILE A 396 14.91 -13.18 4.05
N THR A 397 13.72 -13.58 4.49
CA THR A 397 12.66 -12.66 4.91
C THR A 397 13.00 -11.96 6.24
N TRP A 398 12.36 -10.83 6.54
CA TRP A 398 12.43 -10.22 7.87
C TRP A 398 12.01 -11.20 8.97
N ASP A 399 10.93 -11.96 8.77
CA ASP A 399 10.49 -13.01 9.69
C ASP A 399 11.56 -14.09 9.95
N GLN A 400 12.43 -14.37 8.98
CA GLN A 400 13.55 -15.31 9.13
C GLN A 400 14.77 -14.66 9.80
N LEU A 401 15.03 -13.37 9.54
CA LEU A 401 16.11 -12.60 10.18
C LEU A 401 15.86 -12.42 11.68
N LYS A 402 14.67 -11.93 12.06
CA LYS A 402 14.32 -11.66 13.46
C LYS A 402 14.23 -12.92 14.34
N ALA A 403 14.17 -14.10 13.71
CA ALA A 403 14.20 -15.40 14.37
C ALA A 403 15.63 -15.96 14.57
N ARG A 404 16.67 -15.29 14.06
CA ARG A 404 18.08 -15.70 14.18
C ARG A 404 18.76 -15.03 15.39
N ASP A 405 19.80 -15.69 15.88
CA ASP A 405 20.68 -15.19 16.95
C ASP A 405 21.78 -14.30 16.33
N LEU A 406 21.37 -13.08 15.96
CA LEU A 406 22.25 -12.07 15.33
C LEU A 406 22.70 -11.03 16.35
N GLU A 407 24.00 -10.71 16.39
CA GLU A 407 24.48 -9.47 17.02
C GLU A 407 24.07 -8.29 16.14
N ILE A 408 23.12 -7.48 16.59
CA ILE A 408 22.57 -6.35 15.81
C ILE A 408 23.36 -5.07 16.04
N HIS A 409 23.70 -4.40 14.95
CA HIS A 409 24.43 -3.14 14.94
C HIS A 409 23.65 -2.07 14.18
N HIS A 410 23.36 -0.98 14.88
CA HIS A 410 22.83 0.27 14.30
C HIS A 410 23.99 1.25 14.08
N GLU A 411 24.26 1.59 12.83
CA GLU A 411 25.30 2.55 12.49
C GLU A 411 24.78 3.98 12.45
N TYR A 412 25.62 4.90 12.94
CA TYR A 412 25.34 6.34 12.96
C TYR A 412 26.52 7.09 12.35
N THR A 413 26.22 8.20 11.68
CA THR A 413 27.23 9.15 11.20
C THR A 413 28.00 9.79 12.37
N ALA A 414 29.16 10.40 12.10
CA ALA A 414 29.95 11.09 13.12
C ALA A 414 29.20 12.24 13.85
N ASP A 415 28.13 12.77 13.25
CA ASP A 415 27.23 13.76 13.83
C ASP A 415 25.92 13.16 14.41
N GLY A 416 25.85 11.84 14.55
CA GLY A 416 24.81 11.13 15.32
C GLY A 416 23.50 10.87 14.57
N ARG A 417 23.49 10.89 13.24
CA ARG A 417 22.30 10.56 12.42
C ARG A 417 22.34 9.08 12.03
N PHE A 418 21.21 8.38 12.13
CA PHE A 418 21.12 6.96 11.74
C PHE A 418 21.54 6.75 10.28
N ASN A 419 22.24 5.64 10.00
CA ASN A 419 22.73 5.30 8.68
C ASN A 419 22.23 3.94 8.18
N ALA A 420 22.47 2.86 8.91
CA ALA A 420 22.15 1.51 8.44
C ALA A 420 22.03 0.50 9.60
N THR A 421 21.30 -0.58 9.38
CA THR A 421 21.31 -1.77 10.23
C THR A 421 22.06 -2.92 9.55
N TRP A 422 22.77 -3.70 10.35
CA TRP A 422 23.25 -5.03 9.98
C TRP A 422 23.31 -5.94 11.20
N GLY A 423 23.39 -7.25 10.96
CA GLY A 423 23.51 -8.27 11.99
C GLY A 423 24.57 -9.31 11.66
N TYR A 424 25.19 -9.91 12.68
CA TYR A 424 26.20 -10.96 12.51
C TYR A 424 25.86 -12.23 13.27
N ASP A 425 25.84 -13.37 12.58
CA ASP A 425 25.78 -14.70 13.19
C ASP A 425 27.22 -15.19 13.42
N ALA A 426 27.71 -15.11 14.65
CA ALA A 426 29.07 -15.54 15.00
C ALA A 426 29.27 -17.06 14.95
N ALA A 427 28.21 -17.85 14.98
CA ALA A 427 28.29 -19.31 14.92
C ALA A 427 28.39 -19.82 13.47
N GLN A 428 27.70 -19.17 12.53
CA GLN A 428 27.75 -19.45 11.09
C GLN A 428 28.80 -18.60 10.34
N ARG A 429 29.33 -17.53 10.97
CA ARG A 429 30.14 -16.47 10.34
C ARG A 429 29.39 -15.78 9.19
N GLU A 430 28.11 -15.48 9.39
CA GLU A 430 27.29 -14.80 8.40
C GLU A 430 27.11 -13.32 8.73
N PHE A 431 27.32 -12.44 7.75
CA PHE A 431 26.95 -11.02 7.82
C PHE A 431 25.64 -10.81 7.07
N TRP A 432 24.71 -10.06 7.65
CA TRP A 432 23.40 -9.75 7.08
C TRP A 432 23.13 -8.23 7.11
N SER A 433 22.81 -7.61 5.98
CA SER A 433 22.29 -6.24 5.93
C SER A 433 20.80 -6.24 5.59
N PHE A 434 20.01 -5.49 6.36
CA PHE A 434 18.54 -5.46 6.32
C PHE A 434 18.05 -4.20 7.05
N ASP A 435 16.73 -3.96 7.04
CA ASP A 435 16.08 -3.00 7.93
C ASP A 435 15.33 -3.73 9.05
N ASP A 436 15.50 -3.26 10.28
CA ASP A 436 14.71 -3.62 11.46
C ASP A 436 13.71 -2.50 11.80
N GLU A 437 12.87 -2.68 12.84
CA GLU A 437 11.90 -1.67 13.27
C GLU A 437 12.57 -0.33 13.62
N THR A 438 13.80 -0.38 14.16
CA THR A 438 14.63 0.81 14.44
C THR A 438 15.00 1.54 13.15
N ALA A 439 15.56 0.83 12.17
CA ALA A 439 15.92 1.41 10.88
C ALA A 439 14.72 2.00 10.16
N VAL A 440 13.60 1.28 10.15
CA VAL A 440 12.36 1.74 9.51
C VAL A 440 11.82 3.00 10.17
N ALA A 441 11.83 3.08 11.50
CA ALA A 441 11.39 4.28 12.22
C ALA A 441 12.30 5.50 11.94
N GLU A 442 13.63 5.30 11.98
CA GLU A 442 14.62 6.35 11.68
C GLU A 442 14.53 6.81 10.21
N LYS A 443 14.39 5.87 9.27
CA LYS A 443 14.24 6.16 7.83
C LYS A 443 12.91 6.84 7.50
N ALA A 444 11.81 6.44 8.13
CA ALA A 444 10.52 7.12 8.00
C ALA A 444 10.58 8.56 8.54
N ALA A 445 11.20 8.77 9.70
CA ALA A 445 11.42 10.11 10.25
C ALA A 445 12.33 10.96 9.34
N TRP A 446 13.37 10.35 8.75
CA TRP A 446 14.23 11.00 7.77
C TRP A 446 13.47 11.37 6.49
N ALA A 447 12.65 10.47 5.94
CA ALA A 447 11.80 10.72 4.77
C ALA A 447 10.86 11.92 5.00
N ILE A 448 10.22 11.96 6.16
CA ILE A 448 9.40 13.10 6.60
C ILE A 448 10.23 14.39 6.68
N SER A 449 11.47 14.34 7.20
CA SER A 449 12.35 15.51 7.25
C SER A 449 12.79 16.05 5.88
N LYS A 450 12.70 15.22 4.83
CA LYS A 450 12.95 15.58 3.43
C LYS A 450 11.70 16.07 2.69
N GLY A 451 10.54 16.07 3.36
CA GLY A 451 9.26 16.43 2.73
C GLY A 451 8.73 15.36 1.78
N LEU A 452 9.15 14.10 1.95
CA LEU A 452 8.69 12.99 1.10
C LEU A 452 7.20 12.69 1.33
N GLY A 453 6.56 12.16 0.30
CA GLY A 453 5.16 11.74 0.31
C GLY A 453 4.89 10.55 1.23
N GLY A 454 5.89 9.72 1.53
CA GLY A 454 5.69 8.50 2.32
C GLY A 454 6.89 7.56 2.31
N VAL A 455 6.61 6.29 2.59
CA VAL A 455 7.55 5.16 2.42
C VAL A 455 6.88 4.02 1.64
N ASP A 456 7.68 3.13 1.07
CA ASP A 456 7.24 1.88 0.46
C ASP A 456 8.05 0.67 0.96
N PHE A 457 7.55 -0.55 0.75
CA PHE A 457 8.19 -1.79 1.20
C PHE A 457 8.21 -2.88 0.14
N TRP A 458 9.40 -3.42 -0.13
CA TRP A 458 9.58 -4.69 -0.85
C TRP A 458 9.97 -5.82 0.12
N GLU A 459 9.17 -6.86 0.30
CA GLU A 459 7.73 -6.95 0.04
C GLU A 459 7.04 -7.48 1.29
N VAL A 460 5.77 -7.09 1.52
CA VAL A 460 5.13 -7.25 2.84
C VAL A 460 4.81 -8.71 3.19
N GLY A 461 4.89 -9.63 2.22
CA GLY A 461 4.83 -11.07 2.47
C GLY A 461 6.06 -11.65 3.19
N ASN A 462 7.13 -10.86 3.35
CA ASN A 462 8.33 -11.21 4.13
C ASN A 462 8.26 -10.75 5.61
N ASP A 463 7.28 -9.91 5.95
CA ASP A 463 6.97 -9.41 7.29
C ASP A 463 5.50 -9.76 7.63
N VAL A 464 5.22 -11.04 7.85
CA VAL A 464 3.84 -11.53 8.09
C VAL A 464 3.30 -11.04 9.45
N ALA A 465 4.18 -10.61 10.36
CA ALA A 465 3.79 -9.98 11.63
C ALA A 465 3.49 -8.47 11.49
N GLY A 466 3.93 -7.83 10.41
CA GLY A 466 3.72 -6.41 10.14
C GLY A 466 4.60 -5.45 10.94
N ASP A 467 5.64 -5.95 11.63
CA ASP A 467 6.45 -5.18 12.58
C ASP A 467 7.10 -3.95 11.92
N LEU A 468 7.55 -4.08 10.67
CA LEU A 468 8.19 -3.00 9.91
C LEU A 468 7.14 -1.97 9.44
N THR A 469 6.03 -2.44 8.87
CA THR A 469 4.97 -1.53 8.41
C THR A 469 4.32 -0.76 9.56
N ALA A 470 4.20 -1.38 10.73
CA ALA A 470 3.73 -0.74 11.95
C ALA A 470 4.72 0.32 12.46
N ALA A 471 6.04 0.08 12.35
CA ALA A 471 7.07 1.05 12.73
C ALA A 471 7.01 2.34 11.89
N SER A 472 6.88 2.24 10.56
CA SER A 472 6.74 3.44 9.71
C SER A 472 5.40 4.15 9.94
N ALA A 473 4.31 3.41 10.06
CA ALA A 473 2.98 3.96 10.31
C ALA A 473 2.89 4.66 11.67
N ALA A 474 3.55 4.14 12.72
CA ALA A 474 3.64 4.79 14.03
C ALA A 474 4.34 6.15 13.95
N VAL A 475 5.44 6.25 13.20
CA VAL A 475 6.15 7.51 12.96
C VAL A 475 5.27 8.51 12.19
N GLN A 476 4.61 8.07 11.11
CA GLN A 476 3.71 8.91 10.32
C GLN A 476 2.52 9.44 11.14
N ARG A 477 1.88 8.58 11.96
CA ARG A 477 0.79 8.99 12.88
C ARG A 477 1.24 10.01 13.94
N GLY A 478 2.50 9.93 14.37
CA GLY A 478 3.07 10.84 15.36
C GLY A 478 3.64 12.16 14.80
N ALA A 479 3.74 12.29 13.48
CA ALA A 479 4.32 13.44 12.81
C ALA A 479 3.35 14.63 12.68
N ALA A 480 3.87 15.76 12.21
CA ALA A 480 3.00 16.82 11.66
C ALA A 480 2.30 16.31 10.38
N PRO A 481 1.11 16.84 10.00
CA PRO A 481 0.43 16.41 8.79
C PRO A 481 1.31 16.51 7.54
N GLY A 482 1.37 15.42 6.79
CA GLY A 482 2.22 15.24 5.62
C GLY A 482 1.76 15.97 4.36
N PRO A 483 2.65 16.05 3.35
CA PRO A 483 2.46 16.91 2.19
C PRO A 483 1.41 16.37 1.20
N VAL A 484 1.03 15.09 1.31
CA VAL A 484 0.00 14.45 0.45
C VAL A 484 -1.42 14.83 0.89
N ALA A 485 -1.58 15.59 1.99
CA ALA A 485 -2.88 15.98 2.55
C ALA A 485 -3.63 17.06 1.73
N GLY A 486 -4.00 16.72 0.49
CA GLY A 486 -5.19 17.26 -0.16
C GLY A 486 -6.41 16.51 0.34
N ALA A 487 -7.30 17.18 1.07
CA ALA A 487 -8.56 16.57 1.49
C ALA A 487 -9.51 16.40 0.29
N ALA A 488 -9.34 15.30 -0.45
CA ALA A 488 -10.41 14.75 -1.26
C ALA A 488 -11.59 14.45 -0.33
N LYS A 489 -12.59 15.33 -0.33
CA LYS A 489 -13.85 15.05 0.36
C LYS A 489 -14.44 13.81 -0.29
N LEU A 490 -14.64 12.74 0.48
CA LEU A 490 -15.52 11.66 0.03
C LEU A 490 -16.84 12.28 -0.42
N ASP A 491 -17.22 12.07 -1.68
CA ASP A 491 -18.51 12.58 -2.18
C ASP A 491 -19.64 11.67 -1.71
N CYS A 492 -19.98 11.85 -0.44
CA CYS A 492 -21.11 11.21 0.20
C CYS A 492 -22.45 11.51 -0.50
N ALA A 493 -22.55 12.55 -1.34
CA ALA A 493 -23.76 12.83 -2.10
C ALA A 493 -23.96 11.86 -3.28
N ALA A 494 -22.90 11.17 -3.72
CA ALA A 494 -22.93 10.15 -4.78
C ALA A 494 -23.04 8.71 -4.25
N THR A 495 -23.20 8.50 -2.93
CA THR A 495 -23.35 7.16 -2.34
C THR A 495 -24.57 6.42 -2.94
N PRO A 496 -24.40 5.22 -3.55
CA PRO A 496 -25.50 4.46 -4.12
C PRO A 496 -26.64 4.24 -3.13
N ASP A 497 -27.88 4.53 -3.55
CA ASP A 497 -29.12 4.46 -2.78
C ASP A 497 -29.13 5.24 -1.43
N ALA A 498 -28.13 6.09 -1.18
CA ALA A 498 -27.95 6.84 0.07
C ALA A 498 -27.48 8.28 -0.16
N ALA A 499 -27.97 8.92 -1.23
CA ALA A 499 -27.67 10.32 -1.56
C ALA A 499 -28.01 11.27 -0.41
N ALA A 500 -26.98 11.83 0.23
CA ALA A 500 -27.08 12.57 1.48
C ALA A 500 -26.56 14.00 1.37
N THR A 501 -26.97 14.87 2.29
CA THR A 501 -26.50 16.28 2.36
C THR A 501 -25.54 16.51 3.54
N PRO A 502 -24.63 17.50 3.51
CA PRO A 502 -23.76 17.78 4.66
C PRO A 502 -24.58 18.08 5.91
N TRP A 503 -24.26 17.44 7.04
CA TRP A 503 -24.94 17.72 8.31
C TRP A 503 -24.69 19.17 8.78
N ASN A 504 -25.70 19.78 9.39
CA ASN A 504 -25.65 21.15 9.88
C ASN A 504 -26.43 21.31 11.19
N ALA A 505 -25.74 21.65 12.27
CA ALA A 505 -26.29 21.84 13.62
C ALA A 505 -27.47 22.82 13.73
N ARG A 506 -27.66 23.74 12.76
CA ARG A 506 -28.75 24.72 12.75
C ARG A 506 -29.99 24.23 11.99
N THR A 507 -29.81 23.29 11.08
CA THR A 507 -30.88 22.65 10.32
C THR A 507 -31.72 21.77 11.25
N THR A 508 -33.00 21.62 10.92
CA THR A 508 -33.96 20.79 11.67
C THR A 508 -34.36 19.64 10.77
N TYR A 509 -34.07 18.42 11.20
CA TYR A 509 -34.23 17.22 10.40
C TYR A 509 -35.44 16.38 10.84
N ARG A 510 -36.01 15.63 9.90
CA ARG A 510 -37.18 14.75 10.09
C ARG A 510 -36.81 13.29 9.82
N GLY A 511 -37.61 12.38 10.36
CA GLY A 511 -37.46 10.94 10.12
C GLY A 511 -37.36 10.61 8.62
N GLY A 512 -36.33 9.85 8.23
CA GLY A 512 -36.01 9.50 6.85
C GLY A 512 -35.08 10.46 6.11
N GLU A 513 -34.68 11.59 6.69
CA GLU A 513 -33.75 12.52 6.03
C GLU A 513 -32.29 12.05 6.19
N LEU A 514 -31.57 12.01 5.07
CA LEU A 514 -30.18 11.57 5.00
C LEU A 514 -29.19 12.73 5.08
N VAL A 515 -28.20 12.60 5.95
CA VAL A 515 -27.06 13.51 6.08
C VAL A 515 -25.75 12.75 6.02
N PHE A 516 -24.67 13.43 5.71
CA PHE A 516 -23.33 12.90 5.91
C PHE A 516 -22.49 13.76 6.86
N LEU A 517 -21.63 13.07 7.60
CA LEU A 517 -20.65 13.59 8.52
C LEU A 517 -19.53 12.54 8.65
N ASP A 518 -18.27 12.96 8.79
CA ASP A 518 -17.11 12.10 9.10
C ASP A 518 -17.02 10.79 8.25
N GLY A 519 -17.22 10.92 6.94
CA GLY A 519 -17.13 9.81 5.98
C GLY A 519 -18.27 8.78 6.05
N ARG A 520 -19.37 9.08 6.75
CA ARG A 520 -20.55 8.20 6.89
C ARG A 520 -21.82 8.91 6.48
N VAL A 521 -22.76 8.14 5.93
CA VAL A 521 -24.16 8.56 5.74
C VAL A 521 -24.98 8.12 6.95
N PHE A 522 -25.83 9.01 7.45
CA PHE A 522 -26.74 8.79 8.56
C PHE A 522 -28.18 9.10 8.15
N GLU A 523 -29.11 8.30 8.64
CA GLU A 523 -30.55 8.56 8.54
C GLU A 523 -31.07 9.10 9.88
N ALA A 524 -31.79 10.23 9.84
CA ALA A 524 -32.53 10.69 11.00
C ALA A 524 -33.71 9.72 11.26
N GLN A 525 -33.75 9.13 12.44
CA GLN A 525 -34.77 8.15 12.85
C GLN A 525 -36.03 8.83 13.39
N TRP A 526 -35.89 10.06 13.90
CA TRP A 526 -36.98 10.94 14.29
C TRP A 526 -36.52 12.40 14.20
N TYR A 527 -37.27 13.32 14.79
CA TYR A 527 -36.92 14.73 14.86
C TYR A 527 -35.53 14.96 15.49
N ALA A 528 -34.63 15.63 14.76
CA ALA A 528 -33.29 15.98 15.24
C ALA A 528 -32.98 17.47 14.99
N LYS A 529 -32.31 18.14 15.95
CA LYS A 529 -31.81 19.50 15.77
C LYS A 529 -30.64 19.80 16.69
N GLY A 530 -29.46 19.96 16.11
CA GLY A 530 -28.22 20.19 16.86
C GLY A 530 -27.62 18.92 17.47
N ASP A 531 -28.39 17.83 17.53
CA ASP A 531 -27.88 16.49 17.80
C ASP A 531 -26.87 16.09 16.71
N VAL A 532 -25.65 15.76 17.11
CA VAL A 532 -24.56 15.35 16.20
C VAL A 532 -24.74 13.87 15.82
N PRO A 533 -24.73 13.50 14.53
CA PRO A 533 -24.68 12.11 14.07
C PRO A 533 -23.51 11.35 14.68
N GLY A 534 -23.65 10.04 14.93
CA GLY A 534 -22.61 9.21 15.55
C GLY A 534 -22.34 9.45 17.04
N ALA A 535 -22.57 10.66 17.57
CA ALA A 535 -22.24 11.04 18.95
C ALA A 535 -23.05 10.31 20.05
N SER A 536 -24.07 9.52 19.68
CA SER A 536 -24.80 8.67 20.62
C SER A 536 -25.36 7.42 19.94
N ALA A 537 -24.98 6.25 20.47
CA ALA A 537 -25.44 4.95 19.98
C ALA A 537 -26.97 4.73 20.06
N ARG A 538 -27.69 5.59 20.79
CA ARG A 538 -29.17 5.61 20.87
C ARG A 538 -29.76 6.99 20.55
N GLY A 539 -28.99 7.85 19.88
CA GLY A 539 -29.40 9.18 19.45
C GLY A 539 -30.40 9.15 18.28
N PRO A 540 -30.85 10.34 17.82
CA PRO A 540 -31.82 10.46 16.74
C PRO A 540 -31.27 10.11 15.35
N TRP A 541 -29.95 9.94 15.22
CA TRP A 541 -29.28 9.52 13.99
C TRP A 541 -28.90 8.05 14.05
N SER A 542 -29.09 7.31 12.97
CA SER A 542 -28.51 5.98 12.75
C SER A 542 -27.49 6.07 11.63
N THR A 543 -26.26 5.62 11.82
CA THR A 543 -25.36 5.34 10.69
C THR A 543 -26.09 4.38 9.74
N LEU A 544 -26.09 4.71 8.44
CA LEU A 544 -26.65 3.88 7.37
C LEU A 544 -25.52 3.10 6.70
N THR A 545 -24.47 3.80 6.26
CA THR A 545 -23.34 3.22 5.52
C THR A 545 -22.11 4.15 5.58
N ALA A 546 -20.93 3.64 5.22
CA ALA A 546 -19.79 4.50 4.86
C ALA A 546 -20.03 5.15 3.48
N CYS A 547 -19.51 6.36 3.26
CA CYS A 547 -19.72 7.05 1.99
C CYS A 547 -19.12 6.26 0.81
N GLY A 548 -19.81 6.27 -0.32
CA GLY A 548 -19.45 5.45 -1.49
C GLY A 548 -19.81 3.97 -1.39
N ILE A 549 -20.20 3.46 -0.22
CA ILE A 549 -20.60 2.06 -0.04
C ILE A 549 -22.14 1.92 -0.06
N ASP A 550 -22.66 1.05 -0.92
CA ASP A 550 -24.09 0.69 -0.98
C ASP A 550 -24.57 0.11 0.37
N PRO A 551 -25.60 0.71 1.04
CA PRO A 551 -26.15 0.23 2.30
C PRO A 551 -26.64 -1.22 2.31
N ALA A 552 -27.01 -1.78 1.15
CA ALA A 552 -27.43 -3.16 0.98
C ALA A 552 -26.28 -4.18 0.99
N THR A 553 -25.03 -3.71 0.89
CA THR A 553 -23.84 -4.56 1.03
C THR A 553 -23.45 -4.76 2.50
N VAL A 554 -22.64 -5.79 2.77
CA VAL A 554 -22.20 -6.14 4.14
C VAL A 554 -21.29 -5.04 4.68
N GLN A 555 -21.74 -4.31 5.71
CA GLN A 555 -21.00 -3.18 6.30
C GLN A 555 -20.12 -3.59 7.48
N ALA A 556 -19.26 -2.69 7.97
CA ALA A 556 -18.77 -2.77 9.35
C ALA A 556 -19.94 -2.65 10.36
N TRP A 557 -19.76 -3.22 11.56
CA TRP A 557 -20.70 -2.97 12.66
C TRP A 557 -20.49 -1.58 13.28
N TYR A 558 -21.56 -0.80 13.35
CA TYR A 558 -21.60 0.54 13.95
C TYR A 558 -22.53 0.52 15.16
N ALA A 559 -22.04 1.00 16.30
CA ALA A 559 -22.78 1.03 17.57
C ALA A 559 -24.10 1.82 17.49
N ASP A 560 -24.14 2.88 16.68
CA ASP A 560 -25.31 3.75 16.51
C ASP A 560 -26.25 3.31 15.39
N ARG A 561 -25.84 2.38 14.50
CA ARG A 561 -26.69 1.86 13.42
C ARG A 561 -27.81 0.97 13.97
N ILE A 562 -29.01 1.17 13.41
CA ILE A 562 -30.13 0.25 13.51
C ILE A 562 -29.95 -0.85 12.48
N TYR A 563 -30.19 -2.09 12.91
CA TYR A 563 -30.09 -3.27 12.08
C TYR A 563 -31.38 -4.06 12.12
N ASP A 564 -31.91 -4.37 10.94
CA ASP A 564 -33.10 -5.20 10.80
C ASP A 564 -32.76 -6.68 10.57
N LYS A 565 -33.76 -7.54 10.67
CA LYS A 565 -33.57 -8.98 10.48
C LYS A 565 -33.07 -9.29 9.07
N GLY A 566 -31.89 -9.89 9.00
CA GLY A 566 -31.22 -10.25 7.75
C GLY A 566 -30.05 -9.33 7.39
N ASP A 567 -29.93 -8.17 8.05
CA ASP A 567 -28.77 -7.29 7.88
C ASP A 567 -27.48 -8.03 8.24
N ARG A 568 -26.43 -7.76 7.48
CA ARG A 568 -25.13 -8.40 7.64
C ARG A 568 -24.06 -7.37 7.97
N VAL A 569 -23.25 -7.67 8.97
CA VAL A 569 -22.14 -6.83 9.42
C VAL A 569 -20.86 -7.63 9.57
N VAL A 570 -19.72 -6.97 9.42
CA VAL A 570 -18.41 -7.45 9.87
C VAL A 570 -18.10 -6.84 11.23
N HIS A 571 -17.69 -7.69 12.18
CA HIS A 571 -17.19 -7.28 13.48
C HIS A 571 -16.07 -8.25 13.89
N ASP A 572 -14.92 -7.72 14.33
CA ASP A 572 -13.72 -8.51 14.68
C ASP A 572 -13.34 -9.55 13.60
N GLY A 573 -13.33 -9.13 12.33
CA GLY A 573 -13.02 -9.98 11.17
C GLY A 573 -14.07 -11.05 10.83
N VAL A 574 -15.20 -11.09 11.54
CA VAL A 574 -16.24 -12.11 11.38
C VAL A 574 -17.52 -11.47 10.84
N THR A 575 -18.10 -12.07 9.79
CA THR A 575 -19.44 -11.69 9.34
C THR A 575 -20.51 -12.24 10.30
N TYR A 576 -21.48 -11.41 10.67
CA TYR A 576 -22.67 -11.79 11.41
C TYR A 576 -23.94 -11.35 10.68
N THR A 577 -25.04 -12.06 10.91
CA THR A 577 -26.38 -11.73 10.41
C THR A 577 -27.32 -11.43 11.57
N ALA A 578 -27.96 -10.26 11.57
CA ALA A 578 -28.96 -9.87 12.55
C ALA A 578 -30.17 -10.82 12.47
N GLN A 579 -30.54 -11.43 13.60
CA GLN A 579 -31.66 -12.38 13.68
C GLN A 579 -33.00 -11.69 13.95
N TRP A 580 -32.96 -10.47 14.48
CA TRP A 580 -34.08 -9.56 14.72
C TRP A 580 -33.53 -8.13 14.86
N TRP A 581 -34.42 -7.14 15.00
CA TRP A 581 -34.07 -5.73 15.19
C TRP A 581 -33.04 -5.55 16.32
N SER A 582 -31.96 -4.81 16.07
CA SER A 582 -30.94 -4.51 17.08
C SER A 582 -30.32 -3.13 16.91
N ARG A 583 -29.79 -2.57 18.01
CA ARG A 583 -29.08 -1.28 18.01
C ARG A 583 -28.15 -1.18 19.22
N ASN A 584 -26.88 -0.93 18.98
CA ASN A 584 -25.81 -0.97 19.99
C ASN A 584 -25.65 -2.33 20.69
N ASP A 585 -26.16 -3.40 20.09
CA ASP A 585 -25.94 -4.78 20.54
C ASP A 585 -24.72 -5.32 19.80
N VAL A 586 -23.64 -5.61 20.52
CA VAL A 586 -22.36 -6.02 19.92
C VAL A 586 -22.44 -7.46 19.38
N PRO A 587 -21.96 -7.75 18.15
CA PRO A 587 -21.88 -9.11 17.63
C PRO A 587 -20.97 -10.03 18.46
N GLY A 588 -21.08 -11.35 18.27
CA GLY A 588 -20.24 -12.35 18.97
C GLY A 588 -20.62 -12.65 20.44
N GLY A 589 -21.43 -11.82 21.10
CA GLY A 589 -21.90 -12.07 22.47
C GLY A 589 -22.79 -13.33 22.60
N LYS A 590 -22.71 -14.03 23.74
CA LYS A 590 -23.46 -15.27 24.03
C LYS A 590 -25.00 -15.16 23.92
N HIS A 591 -25.54 -13.95 24.11
CA HIS A 591 -26.96 -13.62 23.98
C HIS A 591 -27.19 -12.51 22.95
N SER A 592 -26.27 -12.38 22.00
CA SER A 592 -26.29 -11.35 20.96
C SER A 592 -27.43 -11.60 19.95
N PRO A 593 -28.06 -10.55 19.39
CA PRO A 593 -28.99 -10.68 18.26
C PRO A 593 -28.31 -11.11 16.96
N TRP A 594 -26.98 -11.19 16.97
CA TRP A 594 -26.12 -11.52 15.85
C TRP A 594 -25.79 -13.00 15.80
N LYS A 595 -26.07 -13.63 14.65
CA LYS A 595 -25.65 -14.99 14.36
C LYS A 595 -24.46 -14.98 13.41
N ARG A 596 -23.36 -15.64 13.79
CA ARG A 596 -22.23 -15.94 12.90
C ARG A 596 -22.66 -16.89 11.77
#